data_AF-A0A8S7P3T9-F1
#
_entry.id   AF-A0A8S7P3T9-F1
#
_cell.length_a   1.000
_cell.length_b   1.000
_cell.length_c   1.000
_cell.angle_alpha   90.00
_cell.angle_beta   90.00
_cell.angle_gamma   90.00
#
_symmetry.space_group_name_H-M   'P 1'
#
loop_
_entity.id
_entity.type
_entity.pdbx_description
1 polymer ?
#
loop_
_entity_poly.entity_id
_entity_poly.type
_entity_poly.pdbx_seq_one_letter_code
_entity_poly.pdbx_strand_id
1 'polypeptide(L)'
;MRITDNKKTNQAEYTFNAAYFLITVATGNIAHFLISVATGNTAHFLTSVATGNTAHFLISVATGSTAHFLISVATGSTVHFLTSAATGSTVRFLTSAATGSTVRFLTSAATGSTAHFLISAATGSTVRFLISAATGSTVRFLTSAATGSTVHFLTSAATGSTAHFLISVATGNTAHFLTSAATGNTAHFLIPAATGSTVHDDYYLNVQRQKQH
;
A
#
# COMPACT_ATOMS: atom_id res chain seq x y z
N MET A 1 -25.52 23.49 39.86
CA MET A 1 -25.37 24.32 41.09
C MET A 1 -26.47 23.94 42.07
N ARG A 2 -26.11 23.82 43.36
CA ARG A 2 -26.86 23.36 44.55
C ARG A 2 -27.23 21.86 44.60
N ILE A 3 -26.62 21.19 45.57
CA ILE A 3 -26.95 19.86 46.09
C ILE A 3 -27.83 20.07 47.33
N THR A 4 -28.91 19.29 47.46
CA THR A 4 -29.65 19.11 48.72
C THR A 4 -29.89 17.61 48.93
N ASP A 5 -30.00 17.24 50.20
CA ASP A 5 -29.45 16.03 50.81
C ASP A 5 -30.43 14.83 50.89
N ASN A 6 -29.80 13.64 50.89
CA ASN A 6 -30.15 12.39 51.58
C ASN A 6 -31.59 11.81 51.55
N LYS A 7 -31.76 10.68 50.87
CA LYS A 7 -32.55 9.54 51.39
C LYS A 7 -32.09 8.23 50.77
N LYS A 8 -31.72 7.27 51.63
CA LYS A 8 -31.42 5.87 51.30
C LYS A 8 -32.46 5.28 50.35
N THR A 9 -32.08 5.00 49.11
CA THR A 9 -32.83 4.16 48.18
C THR A 9 -31.86 3.30 47.40
N ASN A 10 -32.02 1.98 47.53
CA ASN A 10 -31.56 0.90 46.67
C ASN A 10 -30.54 1.31 45.60
N GLN A 11 -29.26 0.97 45.81
CA GLN A 11 -28.27 0.93 44.73
C GLN A 11 -28.72 -0.13 43.71
N ALA A 12 -29.58 0.27 42.79
CA ALA A 12 -29.56 -0.29 41.47
C ALA A 12 -28.31 0.28 40.80
N GLU A 13 -27.30 -0.57 40.60
CA GLU A 13 -26.21 -0.31 39.67
C GLU A 13 -26.80 -0.11 38.28
N TYR A 14 -27.16 1.12 37.96
CA TYR A 14 -27.44 1.51 36.58
C TYR A 14 -26.08 1.78 35.92
N THR A 15 -25.50 0.74 35.32
CA THR A 15 -24.39 0.90 34.39
C THR A 15 -24.90 1.74 33.22
N PHE A 16 -24.64 3.05 33.24
CA PHE A 16 -24.97 3.96 32.15
C PHE A 16 -24.06 3.64 30.95
N ASN A 17 -24.44 2.65 30.15
CA ASN A 17 -23.63 2.00 29.11
C ASN A 17 -23.49 2.81 27.80
N ALA A 18 -23.79 4.12 27.83
CA ALA A 18 -23.69 5.02 26.69
C ALA A 18 -23.33 6.42 27.18
N ALA A 19 -22.03 6.75 27.17
CA ALA A 19 -21.60 8.13 27.35
C ALA A 19 -21.72 8.86 26.01
N TYR A 20 -22.64 9.82 25.93
CA TYR A 20 -22.87 10.59 24.69
C TYR A 20 -21.74 11.56 24.37
N PHE A 21 -21.04 12.10 25.38
CA PHE A 21 -19.91 13.01 25.21
C PHE A 21 -18.92 12.81 26.35
N LEU A 22 -17.69 12.39 26.06
CA LEU A 22 -16.64 12.27 27.08
C LEU A 22 -15.41 13.06 26.63
N ILE A 23 -14.90 13.90 27.51
CA ILE A 23 -13.85 14.87 27.15
C ILE A 23 -12.44 14.30 27.38
N THR A 24 -12.27 13.31 28.26
CA THR A 24 -10.93 12.98 28.78
C THR A 24 -10.47 11.55 28.51
N VAL A 25 -11.12 10.52 29.05
CA VAL A 25 -10.72 9.12 28.85
C VAL A 25 -11.95 8.22 28.91
N ALA A 26 -12.11 7.33 27.92
CA ALA A 26 -13.09 6.25 27.99
C ALA A 26 -12.35 4.90 28.04
N THR A 27 -12.85 3.98 28.86
CA THR A 27 -12.42 2.57 28.91
C THR A 27 -13.64 1.66 29.06
N GLY A 28 -13.64 0.50 28.39
CA GLY A 28 -14.68 -0.53 28.44
C GLY A 28 -16.10 -0.15 27.99
N ASN A 29 -16.32 0.92 27.21
CA ASN A 29 -17.66 1.44 26.88
C ASN A 29 -17.87 1.75 25.39
N ILE A 30 -19.14 1.94 24.99
CA ILE A 30 -19.50 2.57 23.71
C ILE A 30 -19.53 4.09 23.90
N ALA A 31 -18.67 4.81 23.16
CA ALA A 31 -18.62 6.27 23.17
C ALA A 31 -19.07 6.84 21.82
N HIS A 32 -19.98 7.82 21.84
CA HIS A 32 -20.40 8.47 20.61
C HIS A 32 -19.40 9.54 20.15
N PHE A 33 -18.94 10.39 21.08
CA PHE A 33 -17.94 11.42 20.80
C PHE A 33 -16.89 11.48 21.91
N LEU A 34 -15.62 11.43 21.51
CA LEU A 34 -14.48 11.37 22.42
C LEU A 34 -13.33 12.26 21.90
N ILE A 35 -12.86 13.20 22.74
CA ILE A 35 -11.87 14.21 22.30
C ILE A 35 -10.41 13.78 22.53
N SER A 36 -10.17 12.87 23.47
CA SER A 36 -8.82 12.61 24.01
C SER A 36 -8.33 11.18 23.77
N VAL A 37 -8.49 10.25 24.73
CA VAL A 37 -7.91 8.90 24.60
C VAL A 37 -8.97 7.83 24.82
N ALA A 38 -9.01 6.85 23.92
CA ALA A 38 -9.86 5.67 24.03
C ALA A 38 -8.99 4.42 24.15
N THR A 39 -9.32 3.52 25.08
CA THR A 39 -8.71 2.19 25.15
C THR A 39 -9.78 1.12 25.38
N GLY A 40 -9.79 0.07 24.55
CA GLY A 40 -10.70 -1.08 24.69
C GLY A 40 -12.18 -0.76 24.47
N ASN A 41 -12.50 0.16 23.57
CA ASN A 41 -13.85 0.68 23.32
C ASN A 41 -14.30 0.54 21.87
N THR A 42 -15.61 0.77 21.68
CA THR A 42 -16.17 1.15 20.38
C THR A 42 -16.48 2.63 20.40
N ALA A 43 -15.89 3.39 19.46
CA ALA A 43 -16.13 4.83 19.31
C ALA A 43 -16.76 5.15 17.94
N HIS A 44 -17.75 6.04 17.91
CA HIS A 44 -18.25 6.57 16.64
C HIS A 44 -17.34 7.68 16.12
N PHE A 45 -17.02 8.67 16.96
CA PHE A 45 -16.12 9.77 16.62
C PHE A 45 -15.05 9.93 17.69
N LEU A 46 -13.78 9.91 17.27
CA LEU A 46 -12.62 10.12 18.13
C LEU A 46 -11.63 11.06 17.46
N THR A 47 -11.22 12.13 18.13
CA THR A 47 -10.36 13.15 17.51
C THR A 47 -8.86 12.91 17.76
N SER A 48 -8.50 12.18 18.82
CA SER A 48 -7.10 12.04 19.24
C SER A 48 -6.60 10.60 19.14
N VAL A 49 -6.47 9.82 20.22
CA VAL A 49 -5.76 8.53 20.19
C VAL A 49 -6.67 7.34 20.51
N ALA A 50 -6.62 6.32 19.65
CA ALA A 50 -7.23 5.01 19.89
C ALA A 50 -6.17 3.90 20.01
N THR A 51 -6.22 3.17 21.12
CA THR A 51 -5.48 1.92 21.32
C THR A 51 -6.42 0.75 21.55
N GLY A 52 -6.35 -0.29 20.72
CA GLY A 52 -7.18 -1.50 20.88
C GLY A 52 -8.68 -1.26 20.73
N ASN A 53 -9.09 -0.32 19.87
CA ASN A 53 -10.50 0.07 19.72
C ASN A 53 -11.08 -0.30 18.36
N THR A 54 -12.41 -0.25 18.27
CA THR A 54 -13.12 -0.08 16.99
C THR A 54 -13.60 1.36 16.86
N ALA A 55 -13.15 2.09 15.84
CA ALA A 55 -13.57 3.46 15.56
C ALA A 55 -14.28 3.56 14.20
N HIS A 56 -15.39 4.29 14.13
CA HIS A 56 -15.98 4.63 12.83
C HIS A 56 -15.23 5.79 12.19
N PHE A 57 -14.99 6.86 12.95
CA PHE A 57 -14.23 8.02 12.49
C PHE A 57 -13.15 8.39 13.51
N LEU A 58 -11.90 8.44 13.03
CA LEU A 58 -10.73 8.79 13.82
C LEU A 58 -9.87 9.82 13.10
N ILE A 59 -9.53 10.90 13.78
CA ILE A 59 -8.73 11.97 13.15
C ILE A 59 -7.23 11.67 13.28
N SER A 60 -6.73 11.40 14.48
CA SER A 60 -5.29 11.37 14.73
C SER A 60 -4.68 9.95 14.65
N VAL A 61 -4.65 9.17 15.74
CA VAL A 61 -3.80 7.95 15.79
C VAL A 61 -4.59 6.71 16.16
N ALA A 62 -4.43 5.65 15.36
CA ALA A 62 -4.88 4.29 15.65
C ALA A 62 -3.69 3.36 15.89
N THR A 63 -3.67 2.70 17.05
CA THR A 63 -2.71 1.64 17.39
C THR A 63 -3.48 0.36 17.71
N GLY A 64 -3.18 -0.75 17.02
CA GLY A 64 -3.84 -2.02 17.27
C GLY A 64 -5.37 -1.97 17.14
N SER A 65 -5.88 -1.09 16.28
CA SER A 65 -7.31 -0.75 16.22
C SER A 65 -7.94 -1.13 14.87
N THR A 66 -9.27 -1.19 14.84
CA THR A 66 -10.05 -1.23 13.61
C THR A 66 -10.68 0.13 13.36
N ALA A 67 -10.42 0.76 12.22
CA ALA A 67 -10.98 2.06 11.87
C ALA A 67 -11.70 2.02 10.51
N HIS A 68 -12.90 2.60 10.41
CA HIS A 68 -13.54 2.76 9.10
C HIS A 68 -12.94 3.95 8.36
N PHE A 69 -12.83 5.11 9.01
CA PHE A 69 -12.20 6.30 8.47
C PHE A 69 -11.13 6.79 9.43
N LEU A 70 -9.92 6.96 8.91
CA LEU A 70 -8.78 7.50 9.64
C LEU A 70 -8.05 8.55 8.80
N ILE A 71 -7.79 9.72 9.40
CA ILE A 71 -7.11 10.79 8.66
C ILE A 71 -5.59 10.64 8.75
N SER A 72 -5.03 10.50 9.95
CA SER A 72 -3.58 10.65 10.14
C SER A 72 -2.79 9.33 10.15
N VAL A 73 -2.68 8.61 11.28
CA VAL A 73 -1.70 7.50 11.40
C VAL A 73 -2.32 6.21 11.90
N ALA A 74 -2.03 5.11 11.19
CA ALA A 74 -2.36 3.74 11.57
C ALA A 74 -1.11 2.91 11.84
N THR A 75 -1.03 2.29 13.02
CA THR A 75 0.03 1.36 13.40
C THR A 75 -0.58 0.04 13.84
N GLY A 76 -0.17 -1.08 13.22
CA GLY A 76 -0.68 -2.41 13.59
C GLY A 76 -2.20 -2.52 13.48
N SER A 77 -2.83 -1.80 12.55
CA SER A 77 -4.28 -1.57 12.54
C SER A 77 -4.93 -2.10 11.27
N THR A 78 -6.25 -2.30 11.32
CA THR A 78 -7.08 -2.58 10.14
C THR A 78 -7.90 -1.34 9.80
N VAL A 79 -7.74 -0.81 8.59
CA VAL A 79 -8.36 0.46 8.20
C VAL A 79 -9.07 0.37 6.85
N HIS A 80 -10.31 0.85 6.76
CA HIS A 80 -11.01 0.88 5.46
C HIS A 80 -10.55 2.06 4.60
N PHE A 81 -10.53 3.27 5.15
CA PHE A 81 -10.10 4.49 4.47
C PHE A 81 -9.08 5.22 5.33
N LEU A 82 -7.88 5.44 4.77
CA LEU A 82 -6.79 6.14 5.41
C LEU A 82 -6.21 7.22 4.51
N THR A 83 -6.09 8.45 5.00
CA THR A 83 -5.55 9.54 4.18
C THR A 83 -4.03 9.58 4.22
N SER A 84 -3.41 9.53 5.40
CA SER A 84 -1.98 9.80 5.55
C SER A 84 -1.09 8.54 5.60
N ALA A 85 -0.85 7.92 6.76
CA ALA A 85 0.24 6.94 6.88
C ALA A 85 -0.16 5.64 7.57
N ALA A 86 0.29 4.51 7.01
CA ALA A 86 0.12 3.17 7.53
C ALA A 86 1.47 2.50 7.81
N THR A 87 1.63 1.96 9.02
CA THR A 87 2.77 1.11 9.40
C THR A 87 2.29 -0.23 9.93
N GLY A 88 2.79 -1.34 9.37
CA GLY A 88 2.42 -2.68 9.84
C GLY A 88 0.91 -2.96 9.79
N SER A 89 0.19 -2.36 8.84
CA SER A 89 -1.27 -2.29 8.86
C SER A 89 -1.90 -2.95 7.63
N THR A 90 -3.18 -3.29 7.74
CA THR A 90 -4.00 -3.74 6.60
C THR A 90 -4.97 -2.62 6.22
N VAL A 91 -4.86 -2.10 4.99
CA VAL A 91 -5.63 -0.94 4.55
C VAL A 91 -6.35 -1.19 3.24
N ARG A 92 -7.65 -0.85 3.15
CA ARG A 92 -8.39 -1.01 1.89
C ARG A 92 -8.13 0.14 0.91
N PHE A 93 -8.19 1.39 1.37
CA PHE A 93 -7.88 2.57 0.58
C PHE A 93 -6.93 3.47 1.34
N LEU A 94 -5.78 3.79 0.73
CA LEU A 94 -4.76 4.64 1.31
C LEU A 94 -4.30 5.69 0.30
N THR A 95 -4.31 6.96 0.68
CA THR A 95 -3.89 8.04 -0.21
C THR A 95 -2.38 8.25 -0.20
N SER A 96 -1.74 8.36 0.96
CA SER A 96 -0.32 8.75 1.03
C SER A 96 0.66 7.58 1.16
N ALA A 97 1.01 7.09 2.35
CA ALA A 97 2.20 6.24 2.49
C ALA A 97 1.95 4.95 3.29
N ALA A 98 2.49 3.83 2.80
CA ALA A 98 2.48 2.52 3.45
C ALA A 98 3.90 2.01 3.69
N THR A 99 4.17 1.59 4.92
CA THR A 99 5.41 0.91 5.32
C THR A 99 5.06 -0.45 5.95
N GLY A 100 5.65 -1.53 5.45
CA GLY A 100 5.43 -2.88 6.01
C GLY A 100 3.94 -3.29 6.02
N SER A 101 3.14 -2.81 5.07
CA SER A 101 1.68 -2.89 5.13
C SER A 101 1.09 -3.66 3.95
N THR A 102 -0.14 -4.14 4.12
CA THR A 102 -0.94 -4.73 3.03
C THR A 102 -2.02 -3.75 2.62
N VAL A 103 -2.01 -3.31 1.36
CA VAL A 103 -2.91 -2.27 0.86
C VAL A 103 -3.64 -2.72 -0.40
N ARG A 104 -4.97 -2.55 -0.46
CA ARG A 104 -5.73 -2.88 -1.68
C ARG A 104 -5.60 -1.79 -2.76
N PHE A 105 -5.75 -0.52 -2.39
CA PHE A 105 -5.55 0.62 -3.27
C PHE A 105 -4.68 1.67 -2.59
N LEU A 106 -3.59 2.04 -3.25
CA LEU A 106 -2.63 3.02 -2.77
C LEU A 106 -2.34 4.06 -3.84
N THR A 107 -2.45 5.34 -3.51
CA THR A 107 -2.16 6.41 -4.48
C THR A 107 -0.67 6.75 -4.52
N SER A 108 -0.04 7.06 -3.39
CA SER A 108 1.33 7.58 -3.40
C SER A 108 2.42 6.50 -3.25
N ALA A 109 2.82 6.10 -2.04
CA ALA A 109 4.09 5.38 -1.86
C ALA A 109 3.97 4.11 -1.00
N ALA A 110 4.63 3.05 -1.45
CA ALA A 110 4.74 1.76 -0.76
C ALA A 110 6.21 1.40 -0.51
N THR A 111 6.56 1.14 0.75
CA THR A 111 7.89 0.67 1.16
C THR A 111 7.74 -0.65 1.91
N GLY A 112 8.44 -1.70 1.45
CA GLY A 112 8.39 -3.03 2.11
C GLY A 112 6.96 -3.58 2.21
N SER A 113 6.09 -3.27 1.25
CA SER A 113 4.64 -3.46 1.37
C SER A 113 4.09 -4.34 0.26
N THR A 114 2.88 -4.87 0.47
CA THR A 114 2.10 -5.57 -0.55
C THR A 114 0.95 -4.68 -1.02
N ALA A 115 0.88 -4.36 -2.31
CA ALA A 115 -0.19 -3.54 -2.87
C ALA A 115 -0.90 -4.24 -4.05
N HIS A 116 -2.23 -4.21 -4.08
CA HIS A 116 -2.96 -4.72 -5.24
C HIS A 116 -3.01 -3.70 -6.38
N PHE A 117 -3.30 -2.44 -6.08
CA PHE A 117 -3.18 -1.32 -7.02
C PHE A 117 -2.36 -0.19 -6.39
N LEU A 118 -1.37 0.29 -7.13
CA LEU A 118 -0.51 1.40 -6.73
C LEU A 118 -0.31 2.37 -7.88
N ILE A 119 -0.47 3.66 -7.64
CA ILE A 119 -0.31 4.68 -8.69
C ILE A 119 1.14 5.14 -8.80
N SER A 120 1.75 5.65 -7.72
CA SER A 120 3.04 6.34 -7.83
C SER A 120 4.27 5.44 -7.63
N ALA A 121 4.67 5.08 -6.41
CA ALA A 121 6.00 4.52 -6.19
C ALA A 121 6.04 3.29 -5.27
N ALA A 122 6.78 2.26 -5.69
CA ALA A 122 7.06 1.04 -4.93
C ALA A 122 8.57 0.89 -4.67
N THR A 123 8.96 0.72 -3.40
CA THR A 123 10.32 0.36 -3.00
C THR A 123 10.30 -0.93 -2.19
N GLY A 124 11.08 -1.93 -2.59
CA GLY A 124 11.15 -3.21 -1.87
C GLY A 124 9.79 -3.90 -1.69
N SER A 125 8.87 -3.73 -2.65
CA SER A 125 7.46 -4.06 -2.48
C SER A 125 6.98 -5.10 -3.47
N THR A 126 5.87 -5.76 -3.15
CA THR A 126 5.14 -6.66 -4.07
C THR A 126 3.88 -5.96 -4.56
N VAL A 127 3.75 -5.75 -5.88
CA VAL A 127 2.64 -4.99 -6.45
C VAL A 127 1.99 -5.72 -7.62
N ARG A 128 0.67 -5.81 -7.62
CA ARG A 128 -0.04 -6.46 -8.74
C ARG A 128 -0.21 -5.55 -9.96
N PHE A 129 -0.57 -4.29 -9.72
CA PHE A 129 -0.69 -3.28 -10.76
C PHE A 129 -0.04 -1.98 -10.29
N LEU A 130 0.93 -1.49 -11.04
CA LEU A 130 1.68 -0.27 -10.76
C LEU A 130 1.73 0.61 -12.00
N ILE A 131 1.45 1.91 -11.83
CA ILE A 131 1.49 2.85 -12.95
C ILE A 131 2.90 3.43 -13.12
N SER A 132 3.47 4.06 -12.09
CA SER A 132 4.66 4.88 -12.25
C SER A 132 5.99 4.13 -12.01
N ALA A 133 6.47 3.96 -10.78
CA ALA A 133 7.87 3.56 -10.55
C ALA A 133 8.05 2.42 -9.55
N ALA A 134 8.92 1.47 -9.90
CA ALA A 134 9.33 0.34 -9.06
C ALA A 134 10.85 0.31 -8.86
N THR A 135 11.28 0.25 -7.60
CA THR A 135 12.68 0.05 -7.21
C THR A 135 12.81 -1.18 -6.32
N GLY A 136 13.67 -2.13 -6.70
CA GLY A 136 13.90 -3.34 -5.91
C GLY A 136 12.61 -4.14 -5.64
N SER A 137 11.65 -4.12 -6.55
CA SER A 137 10.28 -4.58 -6.30
C SER A 137 9.90 -5.74 -7.22
N THR A 138 8.88 -6.49 -6.81
CA THR A 138 8.23 -7.51 -7.66
C THR A 138 6.89 -6.98 -8.14
N VAL A 139 6.72 -6.83 -9.45
CA VAL A 139 5.53 -6.21 -10.03
C VAL A 139 4.94 -7.08 -11.13
N ARG A 140 3.62 -7.31 -11.11
CA ARG A 140 3.01 -8.10 -12.19
C ARG A 140 2.73 -7.27 -13.44
N PHE A 141 2.14 -6.09 -13.29
CA PHE A 141 1.91 -5.17 -14.40
C PHE A 141 2.46 -3.80 -14.03
N LEU A 142 3.39 -3.29 -14.84
CA LEU A 142 4.01 -2.00 -14.66
C LEU A 142 3.97 -1.18 -15.95
N THR A 143 3.48 0.04 -15.88
CA THR A 143 3.40 0.90 -17.06
C THR A 143 4.71 1.65 -17.33
N SER A 144 5.27 2.35 -16.34
CA SER A 144 6.35 3.31 -16.60
C SER A 144 7.75 2.75 -16.34
N ALA A 145 8.28 2.74 -15.11
CA ALA A 145 9.72 2.54 -14.88
C ALA A 145 10.06 1.49 -13.82
N ALA A 146 11.03 0.63 -14.12
CA ALA A 146 11.59 -0.37 -13.21
C ALA A 146 13.11 -0.22 -13.05
N THR A 147 13.58 -0.23 -11.80
CA THR A 147 15.01 -0.27 -11.46
C THR A 147 15.25 -1.44 -10.52
N GLY A 148 16.18 -2.34 -10.86
CA GLY A 148 16.53 -3.48 -10.00
C GLY A 148 15.34 -4.37 -9.64
N SER A 149 14.34 -4.47 -10.51
CA SER A 149 13.03 -5.07 -10.19
C SER A 149 12.74 -6.32 -11.02
N THR A 150 11.84 -7.15 -10.52
CA THR A 150 11.27 -8.28 -11.28
C THR A 150 9.87 -7.90 -11.75
N VAL A 151 9.63 -7.90 -13.06
CA VAL A 151 8.37 -7.44 -13.65
C VAL A 151 7.81 -8.48 -14.61
N HIS A 152 6.52 -8.81 -14.52
CA HIS A 152 5.94 -9.76 -15.48
C HIS A 152 5.62 -9.09 -16.82
N PHE A 153 4.94 -7.95 -16.79
CA PHE A 153 4.67 -7.12 -17.95
C PHE A 153 5.10 -5.67 -17.70
N LEU A 154 5.98 -5.15 -18.54
CA LEU A 154 6.49 -3.79 -18.48
C LEU A 154 6.33 -3.07 -19.82
N THR A 155 5.70 -1.90 -19.80
CA THR A 155 5.46 -1.14 -21.03
C THR A 155 6.63 -0.23 -21.42
N SER A 156 7.15 0.60 -20.50
CA SER A 156 8.09 1.67 -20.89
C SER A 156 9.55 1.33 -20.64
N ALA A 157 10.09 1.51 -19.43
CA ALA A 157 11.54 1.50 -19.21
C ALA A 157 11.97 0.57 -18.07
N ALA A 158 13.07 -0.16 -18.29
CA ALA A 158 13.75 -0.93 -17.26
C ALA A 158 15.26 -0.71 -17.24
N THR A 159 15.83 -0.67 -16.04
CA THR A 159 17.27 -0.67 -15.79
C THR A 159 17.63 -1.76 -14.78
N GLY A 160 18.58 -2.63 -15.12
CA GLY A 160 19.05 -3.69 -14.23
C GLY A 160 17.93 -4.62 -13.71
N SER A 161 16.90 -4.86 -14.51
CA SER A 161 15.67 -5.54 -14.12
C SER A 161 15.45 -6.84 -14.90
N THR A 162 14.62 -7.72 -14.35
CA THR A 162 14.13 -8.92 -15.05
C THR A 162 12.70 -8.68 -15.49
N ALA A 163 12.40 -8.84 -16.79
CA ALA A 163 11.06 -8.70 -17.34
C ALA A 163 10.64 -9.96 -18.11
N HIS A 164 9.40 -10.43 -17.98
CA HIS A 164 8.90 -11.46 -18.92
C HIS A 164 8.53 -10.83 -20.27
N PHE A 165 7.77 -9.74 -20.25
CA PHE A 165 7.43 -8.97 -21.44
C PHE A 165 7.85 -7.51 -21.23
N LEU A 166 8.67 -6.99 -22.14
CA LEU A 166 9.15 -5.61 -22.13
C LEU A 166 8.94 -4.95 -23.49
N ILE A 167 8.20 -3.84 -23.52
CA ILE A 167 7.79 -3.22 -24.78
C ILE A 167 8.83 -2.24 -25.35
N SER A 168 9.36 -1.30 -24.55
CA SER A 168 10.11 -0.15 -25.08
C SER A 168 11.62 -0.15 -24.79
N VAL A 169 12.08 0.40 -23.65
CA VAL A 169 13.49 0.71 -23.40
C VAL A 169 14.07 -0.19 -22.32
N ALA A 170 15.24 -0.75 -22.61
CA ALA A 170 15.91 -1.69 -21.73
C ALA A 170 17.43 -1.42 -21.64
N THR A 171 17.96 -1.28 -20.42
CA THR A 171 19.41 -1.19 -20.17
C THR A 171 19.85 -2.20 -19.12
N GLY A 172 20.71 -3.15 -19.50
CA GLY A 172 21.25 -4.16 -18.57
C GLY A 172 20.20 -5.11 -17.98
N ASN A 173 19.15 -5.42 -18.74
CA ASN A 173 18.02 -6.24 -18.32
C ASN A 173 18.10 -7.68 -18.84
N THR A 174 17.36 -8.57 -18.18
CA THR A 174 16.99 -9.89 -18.72
C THR A 174 15.53 -9.86 -19.13
N ALA A 175 15.21 -10.19 -20.39
CA ALA A 175 13.85 -10.21 -20.92
C ALA A 175 13.51 -11.54 -21.60
N HIS A 176 12.31 -12.09 -21.40
CA HIS A 176 11.87 -13.21 -22.25
C HIS A 176 11.43 -12.71 -23.63
N PHE A 177 10.58 -11.67 -23.66
CA PHE A 177 10.13 -11.01 -24.88
C PHE A 177 10.47 -9.53 -24.81
N LEU A 178 11.19 -9.03 -25.82
CA LEU A 178 11.59 -7.63 -25.93
C LEU A 178 11.20 -7.06 -27.29
N THR A 179 10.40 -6.00 -27.31
CA THR A 179 9.87 -5.47 -28.58
C THR A 179 10.54 -4.20 -29.12
N SER A 180 11.56 -3.63 -28.45
CA SER A 180 12.27 -2.44 -28.93
C SER A 180 13.63 -2.19 -28.24
N ALA A 181 14.17 -0.97 -28.44
CA ALA A 181 15.50 -0.45 -28.12
C ALA A 181 16.18 -1.06 -26.87
N ALA A 182 17.29 -1.74 -27.13
CA ALA A 182 17.99 -2.56 -26.16
C ALA A 182 19.50 -2.26 -26.16
N THR A 183 20.06 -1.94 -24.99
CA THR A 183 21.51 -1.82 -24.77
C THR A 183 21.96 -2.77 -23.66
N GLY A 184 22.86 -3.70 -23.98
CA GLY A 184 23.45 -4.61 -22.98
C GLY A 184 22.45 -5.57 -22.34
N ASN A 185 21.37 -5.93 -23.03
CA ASN A 185 20.34 -6.83 -22.50
C ASN A 185 20.57 -8.28 -22.94
N THR A 186 19.98 -9.21 -22.18
CA THR A 186 19.79 -10.60 -22.58
C THR A 186 18.32 -10.81 -22.91
N ALA A 187 18.00 -11.25 -24.13
CA ALA A 187 16.63 -11.51 -24.55
C ALA A 187 16.47 -12.89 -25.22
N HIS A 188 15.36 -13.56 -24.96
CA HIS A 188 15.03 -14.81 -25.65
C HIS A 188 14.36 -14.56 -27.00
N PHE A 189 13.46 -13.57 -27.08
CA PHE A 189 12.80 -13.15 -28.32
C PHE A 189 12.88 -11.63 -28.52
N LEU A 190 13.17 -11.19 -29.75
CA LEU A 190 13.41 -9.77 -30.10
C LEU A 190 12.67 -9.32 -31.38
N ILE A 191 12.12 -8.10 -31.35
CA ILE A 191 11.53 -7.39 -32.50
C ILE A 191 12.38 -6.13 -32.76
N PRO A 192 12.76 -5.79 -34.00
CA PRO A 192 14.11 -5.28 -34.32
C PRO A 192 14.38 -3.83 -33.89
N ALA A 193 15.39 -3.64 -33.04
CA ALA A 193 16.34 -2.52 -32.99
C ALA A 193 17.22 -2.69 -31.73
N ALA A 194 18.29 -3.49 -31.80
CA ALA A 194 19.13 -3.79 -30.64
C ALA A 194 20.61 -3.54 -30.94
N THR A 195 21.30 -2.86 -30.02
CA THR A 195 22.74 -2.60 -30.10
C THR A 195 23.42 -3.26 -28.90
N GLY A 196 24.41 -4.13 -29.12
CA GLY A 196 25.16 -4.78 -28.03
C GLY A 196 24.32 -5.68 -27.11
N SER A 197 23.21 -6.24 -27.61
CA SER A 197 22.35 -7.18 -26.85
C SER A 197 22.61 -8.62 -27.29
N THR A 198 22.43 -9.57 -26.37
CA THR A 198 22.52 -11.00 -26.65
C THR A 198 21.13 -11.59 -26.86
N VAL A 199 20.96 -12.37 -27.94
CA VAL A 199 19.67 -12.93 -28.38
C VAL A 199 19.78 -14.44 -28.49
N HIS A 200 18.88 -15.18 -27.84
CA HIS A 200 18.76 -16.63 -27.95
C HIS A 200 17.58 -17.02 -28.86
N ASP A 201 17.62 -16.62 -30.14
CA ASP A 201 16.57 -16.93 -31.12
C ASP A 201 17.16 -17.57 -32.39
N ASP A 202 16.88 -18.86 -32.58
CA ASP A 202 17.31 -19.65 -33.76
C ASP A 202 16.76 -19.08 -35.07
N TYR A 203 15.62 -18.38 -35.04
CA TYR A 203 15.01 -17.76 -36.22
C TYR A 203 15.75 -16.48 -36.63
N TYR A 204 16.05 -15.60 -35.67
CA TYR A 204 16.84 -14.38 -35.93
C TYR A 204 18.25 -14.68 -36.41
N LEU A 205 18.91 -15.68 -35.81
CA LEU A 205 20.25 -16.11 -36.24
C LEU A 205 20.24 -16.66 -37.68
N ASN A 206 19.17 -17.32 -38.10
CA ASN A 206 19.00 -17.78 -39.50
C ASN A 206 18.79 -16.62 -40.47
N VAL A 207 17.95 -15.64 -40.13
CA VAL A 207 17.67 -14.46 -41.00
C VAL A 207 18.93 -13.60 -41.18
N GLN A 208 19.75 -13.44 -40.14
CA GLN A 208 21.01 -12.70 -40.26
C GLN A 208 22.07 -13.47 -41.07
N ARG A 209 22.18 -14.80 -40.91
CA ARG A 209 23.07 -15.64 -41.75
C ARG A 209 22.70 -15.60 -43.23
N GLN A 210 21.41 -15.54 -43.56
CA GLN A 210 20.95 -15.46 -44.96
C GLN A 210 21.21 -14.09 -45.61
N LYS A 211 21.47 -13.03 -44.85
CA LYS A 211 21.84 -11.70 -45.38
C LYS A 211 23.34 -11.53 -45.64
N GLN A 212 24.17 -12.47 -45.20
CA GLN A 212 25.64 -12.44 -45.36
C GLN A 212 26.14 -13.31 -46.52
N HIS A 213 25.22 -13.93 -47.27
CA HIS A 213 25.47 -14.62 -48.54
C HIS A 213 24.67 -13.95 -49.65
#